data_AF-A0A7X0F1S4-F1
#
_entry.id   AF-A0A7X0F1S4-F1
#
_cell.length_a   1.000
_cell.length_b   1.000
_cell.length_c   1.000
_cell.angle_alpha   90.00
_cell.angle_beta   90.00
_cell.angle_gamma   90.00
#
_symmetry.space_group_name_H-M   'P 1'
#
loop_
_entity.id
_entity.type
_entity.pdbx_description
1 polymer ?
#
loop_
_entity_poly.entity_id
_entity_poly.type
_entity_poly.pdbx_seq_one_letter_code
_entity_poly.pdbx_strand_id
1 'polypeptide(L)'
;MSHDAGILFFLLASPSPAQAELNTQRLADFLRGFFGPLLLVTVSVVALFFLFTKEITRFVQFVVVAIVIGVIFYVPNIIETLARGVAAALGVS
;
A
#
# COMPACT_ATOMS: atom_id res chain seq x y z
N MET A 1 -70.80 4.08 22.71
CA MET A 1 -69.85 3.07 22.21
C MET A 1 -68.86 3.71 21.23
N SER A 2 -68.01 4.64 21.67
CA SER A 2 -67.01 5.31 20.79
C SER A 2 -65.67 5.63 21.47
N HIS A 3 -65.40 5.13 22.68
CA HIS A 3 -64.13 5.40 23.40
C HIS A 3 -63.06 4.31 23.21
N ASP A 4 -63.39 3.16 22.61
CA ASP A 4 -62.45 2.04 22.45
C ASP A 4 -61.50 2.17 21.25
N ALA A 5 -61.86 2.94 20.22
CA ALA A 5 -61.08 3.03 18.99
C ALA A 5 -59.73 3.78 19.16
N GLY A 6 -59.63 4.68 20.14
CA GLY A 6 -58.40 5.44 20.40
C GLY A 6 -57.32 4.62 21.11
N ILE A 7 -57.70 3.65 21.93
CA ILE A 7 -56.75 2.82 22.69
C ILE A 7 -56.16 1.70 21.82
N LEU A 8 -56.92 1.20 20.85
CA LEU A 8 -56.44 0.21 19.87
C LEU A 8 -55.40 0.81 18.90
N PHE A 9 -55.49 2.11 18.58
CA PHE A 9 -54.50 2.79 17.74
C PHE A 9 -53.19 3.08 18.49
N PHE A 10 -53.26 3.36 19.79
CA PHE A 10 -52.08 3.62 20.63
C PHE A 10 -51.30 2.33 20.94
N LEU A 11 -51.97 1.18 21.02
CA LEU A 11 -51.34 -0.13 21.26
C LEU A 11 -50.56 -0.69 20.05
N LEU A 12 -50.85 -0.21 18.83
CA LEU A 12 -50.21 -0.68 17.59
C LEU A 12 -49.03 0.19 17.13
N ALA A 13 -48.78 1.34 17.77
CA ALA A 13 -47.72 2.28 17.40
C ALA A 13 -46.53 2.26 18.38
N SER A 14 -46.26 1.10 18.99
CA SER A 14 -44.93 0.85 19.54
C SER A 14 -44.07 0.30 18.40
N PRO A 15 -43.19 1.10 17.75
CA PRO A 15 -42.09 0.51 17.04
C PRO A 15 -41.27 -0.22 18.09
N SER A 16 -41.45 -1.54 18.16
CA SER A 16 -40.55 -2.41 18.88
C SER A 16 -39.14 -2.00 18.48
N PRO A 17 -38.25 -1.65 19.43
CA PRO A 17 -36.84 -1.81 19.18
C PRO A 17 -36.55 -3.32 19.18
N ALA A 18 -37.15 -4.05 18.24
CA ALA A 18 -36.41 -5.04 17.48
C ALA A 18 -35.50 -4.23 16.53
N GLN A 19 -34.71 -3.36 17.14
CA GLN A 19 -33.40 -3.02 16.67
C GLN A 19 -32.78 -4.40 16.48
N ALA A 20 -32.71 -4.85 15.24
CA ALA A 20 -31.45 -5.36 14.78
C ALA A 20 -30.44 -4.24 15.06
N GLU A 21 -30.07 -4.11 16.34
CA GLU A 21 -28.84 -3.51 16.78
C GLU A 21 -27.83 -4.45 16.15
N LEU A 22 -27.60 -4.22 14.85
CA LEU A 22 -26.53 -4.84 14.12
C LEU A 22 -25.36 -4.67 15.07
N ASN A 23 -24.66 -5.77 15.31
CA ASN A 23 -23.53 -5.82 16.21
C ASN A 23 -22.37 -4.95 15.68
N THR A 24 -22.63 -3.83 15.01
CA THR A 24 -21.70 -2.80 14.58
C THR A 24 -20.83 -2.32 15.73
N GLN A 25 -21.36 -2.24 16.96
CA GLN A 25 -20.54 -1.88 18.12
C GLN A 25 -19.50 -2.98 18.44
N ARG A 26 -19.93 -4.24 18.59
CA ARG A 26 -19.02 -5.38 18.79
C ARG A 26 -18.07 -5.61 17.62
N LEU A 27 -18.56 -5.42 16.40
CA LEU A 27 -17.79 -5.56 15.17
C LEU A 27 -16.73 -4.46 15.09
N ALA A 28 -17.06 -3.22 15.48
CA ALA A 28 -16.12 -2.12 15.56
C ALA A 28 -15.05 -2.34 16.63
N ASP A 29 -15.43 -2.87 17.80
CA ASP A 29 -14.47 -3.21 18.87
C ASP A 29 -13.52 -4.34 18.43
N PHE A 30 -14.04 -5.36 17.75
CA PHE A 30 -13.24 -6.42 17.13
C PHE A 30 -12.30 -5.88 16.03
N LEU A 31 -12.83 -5.05 15.12
CA LEU A 31 -12.03 -4.44 14.05
C LEU A 31 -10.94 -3.52 14.61
N ARG A 32 -11.22 -2.68 15.61
CA ARG A 32 -10.21 -1.83 16.25
C ARG A 32 -9.15 -2.64 16.98
N GLY A 33 -9.56 -3.66 17.74
CA GLY A 33 -8.65 -4.55 18.45
C GLY A 33 -7.74 -5.35 17.51
N PHE A 34 -8.21 -5.67 16.31
CA PHE A 34 -7.46 -6.43 15.32
C PHE A 34 -6.64 -5.57 14.36
N PHE A 35 -7.26 -4.57 13.71
CA PHE A 35 -6.60 -3.73 12.70
C PHE A 35 -5.61 -2.73 13.31
N GLY A 36 -5.86 -2.22 14.52
CA GLY A 36 -4.96 -1.26 15.17
C GLY A 36 -3.54 -1.81 15.35
N PRO A 37 -3.36 -2.94 16.05
CA PRO A 37 -2.06 -3.58 16.23
C PRO A 37 -1.44 -4.05 14.91
N LEU A 38 -2.24 -4.64 14.01
CA LEU A 38 -1.75 -5.17 12.73
C LEU A 38 -1.18 -4.06 11.84
N LEU A 39 -1.83 -2.90 11.79
CA LEU A 39 -1.38 -1.74 11.04
C LEU A 39 -0.08 -1.19 11.63
N LEU A 40 0.00 -1.01 12.95
CA LEU A 40 1.22 -0.53 13.61
C LEU A 40 2.42 -1.46 13.39
N VAL A 41 2.23 -2.77 13.50
CA VAL A 41 3.29 -3.76 13.23
C VAL A 41 3.75 -3.68 11.78
N THR A 42 2.81 -3.68 10.83
CA THR A 42 3.13 -3.64 9.40
C THR A 42 3.84 -2.34 9.02
N VAL A 43 3.32 -1.19 9.48
CA VAL A 43 3.93 0.12 9.21
C VAL A 43 5.29 0.25 9.91
N SER A 44 5.47 -0.34 11.10
CA SER A 44 6.77 -0.36 11.78
C SER A 44 7.82 -1.12 10.97
N VAL A 45 7.47 -2.30 10.46
CA VAL A 45 8.35 -3.08 9.58
C VAL A 45 8.67 -2.27 8.32
N VAL A 46 7.66 -1.74 7.64
CA VAL A 46 7.86 -0.90 6.44
C VAL A 46 8.70 0.35 6.76
N ALA A 47 8.55 0.98 7.92
CA ALA A 47 9.33 2.13 8.34
C ALA A 47 10.80 1.79 8.60
N LEU A 48 11.08 0.66 9.23
CA LEU A 48 12.45 0.14 9.40
C LEU A 48 13.09 -0.15 8.05
N PHE A 49 12.38 -0.88 7.17
CA PHE A 49 12.83 -1.11 5.81
C PHE A 49 13.03 0.21 5.06
N PHE A 50 12.15 1.19 5.19
CA PHE A 50 12.29 2.50 4.54
C PHE A 50 13.52 3.27 5.05
N LEU A 51 13.80 3.19 6.36
CA LEU A 51 14.98 3.79 6.98
C LEU A 51 16.26 3.18 6.39
N PHE A 52 16.35 1.85 6.37
CA PHE A 52 17.52 1.16 5.81
C PHE A 52 17.57 1.24 4.28
N THR A 53 16.44 1.23 3.60
CA THR A 53 16.35 1.34 2.14
C THR A 53 16.87 2.70 1.68
N LYS A 54 16.62 3.80 2.41
CA LYS A 54 17.15 5.12 2.02
C LYS A 54 18.68 5.22 2.08
N GLU A 55 19.32 4.52 2.99
CA GLU A 55 20.79 4.53 3.11
C GLU A 55 21.42 3.48 2.19
N ILE A 56 20.84 2.28 2.11
CA ILE A 56 21.34 1.18 1.29
C ILE A 56 21.11 1.44 -0.20
N THR A 57 19.99 2.03 -0.62
CA THR A 57 19.76 2.32 -2.06
C THR A 57 20.78 3.28 -2.63
N ARG A 58 21.28 4.26 -1.85
CA ARG A 58 22.36 5.15 -2.27
C ARG A 58 23.68 4.40 -2.46
N PHE A 59 23.98 3.46 -1.55
CA PHE A 59 25.16 2.60 -1.68
C PHE A 59 25.04 1.65 -2.87
N VAL A 60 23.89 1.00 -3.04
CA VAL A 60 23.60 0.12 -4.18
C VAL A 60 23.69 0.88 -5.49
N GLN A 61 23.16 2.11 -5.56
CA GLN A 61 23.28 2.96 -6.75
C GLN A 61 24.74 3.22 -7.11
N PHE A 62 25.58 3.52 -6.12
CA PHE A 62 27.02 3.69 -6.35
C PHE A 62 27.69 2.41 -6.85
N VAL A 63 27.41 1.27 -6.21
CA VAL A 63 27.96 -0.04 -6.60
C VAL A 63 27.50 -0.45 -8.00
N VAL A 64 26.21 -0.25 -8.34
CA VAL A 64 25.67 -0.56 -9.66
C VAL A 64 26.34 0.30 -10.73
N VAL A 65 26.49 1.61 -10.52
CA VAL A 65 27.18 2.49 -11.47
C VAL A 65 28.64 2.07 -11.65
N ALA A 66 29.35 1.76 -10.55
CA ALA A 66 30.73 1.31 -10.61
C ALA A 66 30.88 0.01 -11.42
N ILE A 67 29.98 -0.96 -11.23
CA ILE A 67 29.96 -2.20 -11.99
C ILE A 67 29.65 -1.94 -13.47
N VAL A 68 28.67 -1.08 -13.78
CA VAL A 68 28.31 -0.75 -15.17
C VAL A 68 29.49 -0.14 -15.91
N ILE A 69 30.15 0.85 -15.31
CA ILE A 69 31.36 1.45 -15.89
C ILE A 69 32.47 0.41 -16.01
N GLY A 70 32.70 -0.42 -14.97
CA GLY A 70 33.66 -1.50 -15.02
C GLY A 70 33.42 -2.45 -16.21
N VAL A 71 32.18 -2.89 -16.42
CA VAL A 71 31.82 -3.79 -17.52
C VAL A 71 32.01 -3.12 -18.89
N ILE A 72 31.55 -1.87 -19.06
CA ILE A 72 31.68 -1.15 -20.33
C ILE A 72 33.15 -1.03 -20.74
N PHE A 73 34.04 -0.71 -19.79
CA PHE A 73 35.44 -0.46 -20.08
C PHE A 73 36.31 -1.72 -20.10
N TYR A 74 35.93 -2.75 -19.35
CA TYR A 74 36.74 -3.97 -19.20
C TYR A 74 36.41 -5.04 -20.24
N VAL A 75 35.16 -5.13 -20.71
CA VAL A 75 34.79 -6.15 -21.69
C VAL A 75 35.21 -5.67 -23.09
N PRO A 76 36.15 -6.38 -23.76
CA PRO A 76 36.85 -5.86 -24.94
C PRO A 76 35.96 -5.61 -26.17
N ASN A 77 34.71 -6.10 -26.18
CA ASN A 77 33.79 -5.94 -27.31
C ASN A 77 32.73 -4.84 -27.10
N ILE A 78 32.54 -4.37 -25.86
CA ILE A 78 31.46 -3.43 -25.54
C ILE A 78 31.77 -2.04 -26.11
N ILE A 79 33.01 -1.57 -25.92
CA ILE A 79 33.46 -0.27 -26.44
C ILE A 79 33.38 -0.25 -27.97
N GLU A 80 33.78 -1.35 -28.65
CA GLU A 80 33.73 -1.43 -30.11
C GLU A 80 32.29 -1.35 -30.62
N THR A 81 31.36 -2.07 -29.99
CA THR A 81 29.94 -2.07 -30.38
C THR A 81 29.30 -0.71 -30.14
N LEU A 82 29.58 -0.07 -29.00
CA LEU A 82 29.13 1.30 -28.71
C LEU A 82 29.70 2.31 -29.70
N ALA A 83 31.00 2.24 -29.99
CA ALA A 83 31.67 3.14 -30.93
C ALA A 83 31.09 3.01 -32.34
N ARG A 84 30.90 1.78 -32.83
CA ARG A 84 30.28 1.52 -34.13
C ARG A 84 28.82 2.00 -34.17
N GLY A 85 28.05 1.78 -33.10
CA GLY A 85 26.66 2.22 -33.01
C GLY A 85 26.52 3.75 -33.01
N VAL A 86 27.37 4.45 -32.26
CA VAL A 86 27.41 5.91 -32.25
C VAL A 86 27.91 6.46 -33.57
N ALA A 87 28.96 5.88 -34.16
CA ALA A 87 29.49 6.29 -35.45
C ALA A 87 28.43 6.16 -36.56
N ALA A 88 27.71 5.03 -36.60
CA ALA A 88 26.59 4.82 -37.53
C ALA A 88 25.45 5.84 -37.32
N ALA A 89 25.10 6.14 -36.06
CA ALA A 89 24.07 7.14 -35.75
C ALA A 89 24.50 8.57 -36.13
N LEU A 90 25.80 8.84 -36.12
CA LEU A 90 26.39 10.12 -36.55
C LEU A 90 26.68 10.17 -38.05
N GLY A 91 26.36 9.12 -38.82
CA GLY A 91 26.60 9.05 -40.26
C GLY A 91 28.07 8.87 -40.65
N VAL A 92 28.92 8.50 -39.69
CA VAL A 92 30.33 8.15 -39.93
C VAL A 92 30.41 6.62 -39.88
N SER A 93 30.44 5.99 -41.07
CA SER A 93 30.58 4.53 -41.22
C SER A 93 32.02 4.12 -41.45
#